data_AF-A0A4V2JYN9-F1
#
_entry.id   AF-A0A4V2JYN9-F1
#
_cell.length_a   1.000
_cell.length_b   1.000
_cell.length_c   1.000
_cell.angle_alpha   90.00
_cell.angle_beta   90.00
_cell.angle_gamma   90.00
#
_symmetry.space_group_name_H-M   'P 1'
#
loop_
_entity.id
_entity.type
_entity.pdbx_description
1 polymer ?
#
loop_
_entity_poly.entity_id
_entity_poly.type
_entity_poly.pdbx_seq_one_letter_code
_entity_poly.pdbx_strand_id
1 'polypeptide(L)'
;MAAASARKSAPVETEVERPVDTPNLAPDYNPTVGKSMANGPSLQSKVEGLDGFMQAVRKHYKKDPTFSKVLENPAAHSAFRLSDGLIYTTNRQGESVLCLPIGKVDQRTITQVAIDLAHTTIGHFGTQKTSEYARRWFWW
;
A
#
# COMPACT_ATOMS: atom_id res chain seq x y z
N MET A 1 -4.45 -50.47 63.82
CA MET A 1 -4.26 -49.03 63.57
C MET A 1 -3.80 -48.88 62.12
N ALA A 2 -4.72 -48.63 61.18
CA ALA A 2 -4.44 -48.21 59.81
C ALA A 2 -5.77 -47.72 59.21
N ALA A 3 -5.79 -46.45 58.80
CA ALA A 3 -6.98 -45.71 58.40
C ALA A 3 -7.43 -46.09 56.98
N ALA A 4 -8.72 -46.42 56.81
CA ALA A 4 -9.37 -46.45 55.50
C ALA A 4 -9.95 -45.06 55.22
N SER A 5 -9.26 -44.29 54.38
CA SER A 5 -9.70 -42.97 53.91
C SER A 5 -10.42 -43.14 52.57
N ALA A 6 -11.74 -43.01 52.58
CA ALA A 6 -12.57 -43.01 51.39
C ALA A 6 -12.35 -41.70 50.61
N ARG A 7 -11.77 -41.77 49.41
CA ARG A 7 -11.68 -40.64 48.49
C ARG A 7 -13.04 -40.39 47.86
N LYS A 8 -13.60 -39.21 48.16
CA LYS A 8 -14.84 -38.68 47.59
C LYS A 8 -14.58 -38.22 46.16
N SER A 9 -15.35 -38.73 45.20
CA SER A 9 -15.32 -38.35 43.79
C SER A 9 -15.85 -36.93 43.60
N ALA A 10 -15.10 -36.07 42.91
CA ALA A 10 -15.56 -34.77 42.43
C ALA A 10 -16.12 -34.93 40.99
N PRO A 11 -17.16 -34.17 40.59
CA PRO A 11 -17.70 -34.25 39.24
C PRO A 11 -16.80 -33.48 38.25
N VAL A 12 -16.66 -34.04 37.06
CA VAL A 12 -16.03 -33.41 35.88
C VAL A 12 -16.84 -32.19 35.47
N GLU A 13 -16.20 -31.02 35.43
CA GLU A 13 -16.76 -29.82 34.82
C GLU A 13 -16.71 -29.97 33.29
N THR A 14 -17.88 -30.05 32.67
CA THR A 14 -18.05 -30.01 31.22
C THR A 14 -17.87 -28.57 30.74
N GLU A 15 -16.79 -28.31 30.00
CA GLU A 15 -16.52 -27.04 29.35
C GLU A 15 -17.56 -26.80 28.24
N VAL A 16 -18.40 -25.77 28.41
CA VAL A 16 -19.40 -25.37 27.42
C VAL A 16 -18.69 -24.62 26.29
N GLU A 17 -18.43 -25.31 25.19
CA GLU A 17 -17.85 -24.74 23.98
C GLU A 17 -18.82 -23.70 23.39
N ARG A 18 -18.40 -22.43 23.37
CA ARG A 18 -19.18 -21.35 22.75
C ARG A 18 -19.05 -21.44 21.23
N PRO A 19 -20.13 -21.36 20.44
CA PRO A 19 -20.03 -21.40 18.99
C PRO A 19 -19.18 -20.25 18.48
N VAL A 20 -18.11 -20.56 17.75
CA VAL A 20 -17.35 -19.58 16.99
C VAL A 20 -18.20 -19.18 15.78
N ASP A 21 -18.79 -17.99 15.84
CA ASP A 21 -19.40 -17.35 14.66
C ASP A 21 -18.35 -17.22 13.58
N THR A 22 -18.33 -18.18 12.66
CA THR A 22 -17.44 -18.17 11.50
C THR A 22 -18.17 -17.36 10.43
N PRO A 23 -17.65 -16.20 9.98
CA PRO A 23 -18.28 -15.49 8.88
C PRO A 23 -18.33 -16.40 7.66
N ASN A 24 -19.51 -16.50 7.05
CA ASN A 24 -19.73 -17.23 5.80
C ASN A 24 -18.94 -16.54 4.67
N LEU A 25 -17.66 -16.90 4.53
CA LEU A 25 -16.81 -16.44 3.45
C LEU A 25 -17.23 -17.19 2.19
N ALA A 26 -17.56 -16.44 1.14
CA ALA A 26 -17.88 -17.00 -0.17
C ALA A 26 -16.76 -17.97 -0.64
N PRO A 27 -17.11 -19.08 -1.31
CA PRO A 27 -16.19 -20.19 -1.60
C PRO A 27 -15.03 -19.83 -2.56
N ASP A 28 -14.99 -18.62 -3.11
CA ASP A 28 -13.96 -18.11 -4.02
C ASP A 28 -13.11 -16.98 -3.43
N TYR A 29 -13.32 -16.60 -2.16
CA TYR A 29 -12.53 -15.56 -1.50
C TYR A 29 -11.17 -16.10 -1.05
N ASN A 30 -10.22 -16.19 -1.97
CA ASN A 30 -8.80 -16.30 -1.66
C ASN A 30 -8.16 -14.92 -1.77
N PRO A 31 -8.19 -14.10 -0.69
CA PRO A 31 -7.59 -12.79 -0.75
C PRO A 31 -6.07 -12.99 -0.82
N THR A 32 -5.49 -12.65 -1.96
CA THR A 32 -4.03 -12.56 -2.05
C THR A 32 -3.55 -11.52 -1.04
N VAL A 33 -2.32 -11.67 -0.54
CA VAL A 33 -1.70 -10.72 0.40
C VAL A 33 -1.88 -9.26 -0.09
N GLY A 34 -1.82 -9.02 -1.40
CA GLY A 34 -2.08 -7.71 -1.99
C GLY A 34 -3.50 -7.18 -1.75
N LYS A 35 -4.54 -8.02 -1.92
CA LYS A 35 -5.95 -7.63 -1.72
C LYS A 35 -6.29 -7.41 -0.26
N SER A 36 -5.72 -8.17 0.67
CA SER A 36 -5.97 -7.98 2.12
C SER A 36 -5.34 -6.71 2.69
N MET A 37 -4.30 -6.18 2.04
CA MET A 37 -3.54 -5.02 2.51
C MET A 37 -4.00 -3.71 1.86
N ALA A 38 -4.98 -3.79 0.96
CA ALA A 38 -5.49 -2.70 0.12
C ALA A 38 -6.37 -1.67 0.86
N ASN A 39 -6.27 -1.56 2.19
CA ASN A 39 -7.15 -0.72 2.99
C ASN A 39 -6.60 0.71 3.08
N GLY A 40 -7.14 1.63 2.27
CA GLY A 40 -6.85 3.05 2.38
C GLY A 40 -7.40 3.88 1.20
N PRO A 41 -7.61 5.19 1.38
CA PRO A 41 -8.00 6.11 0.31
C PRO A 41 -7.04 6.11 -0.90
N SER A 42 -7.43 6.71 -2.02
CA SER A 42 -6.51 6.94 -3.14
C SER A 42 -5.51 8.05 -2.81
N LEU A 43 -4.21 7.79 -3.01
CA LEU A 43 -3.20 8.85 -2.94
C LEU A 43 -3.15 9.69 -4.21
N GLN A 44 -3.58 9.17 -5.36
CA GLN A 44 -3.60 9.93 -6.62
C GLN A 44 -4.53 11.15 -6.51
N SER A 45 -5.76 10.95 -6.03
CA SER A 45 -6.71 12.07 -5.84
C SER A 45 -6.22 13.09 -4.82
N LYS A 46 -5.44 12.67 -3.82
CA LYS A 46 -4.86 13.57 -2.83
C LYS A 46 -3.73 14.41 -3.42
N VAL A 47 -2.83 13.84 -4.23
CA VAL A 47 -1.75 14.61 -4.86
C VAL A 47 -2.24 15.55 -5.96
N GLU A 48 -3.37 15.24 -6.60
CA GLU A 48 -4.02 16.14 -7.56
C GLU A 48 -4.52 17.42 -6.88
N GLY A 49 -4.93 17.34 -5.61
CA GLY A 49 -5.32 18.49 -4.79
C GLY A 49 -4.16 19.22 -4.13
N LEU A 50 -2.90 18.76 -4.29
CA LEU A 50 -1.74 19.46 -3.75
C LEU A 50 -1.23 20.49 -4.75
N ASP A 51 -1.22 21.75 -4.32
CA ASP A 51 -0.73 22.87 -5.12
C ASP A 51 0.68 22.61 -5.64
N GLY A 52 0.85 22.76 -6.96
CA GLY A 52 2.16 22.66 -7.62
C GLY A 52 2.74 21.25 -7.71
N PHE A 53 2.18 20.21 -7.07
CA PHE A 53 2.77 18.87 -7.06
C PHE A 53 2.86 18.28 -8.47
N MET A 54 1.73 18.22 -9.19
CA MET A 54 1.69 17.67 -10.54
C MET A 54 2.52 18.50 -11.54
N GLN A 55 2.64 19.80 -11.33
CA GLN A 55 3.49 20.66 -12.15
C GLN A 55 4.97 20.39 -11.88
N ALA A 56 5.35 20.21 -10.61
CA ALA A 56 6.70 19.85 -10.21
C ALA A 56 7.12 18.49 -10.79
N VAL A 57 6.24 17.49 -10.74
CA VAL A 57 6.46 16.17 -11.38
C VAL A 57 6.78 16.33 -12.86
N ARG A 58 5.91 17.01 -13.63
CA ARG A 58 6.14 17.23 -15.07
C ARG A 58 7.45 17.95 -15.36
N LYS A 59 7.74 19.01 -14.60
CA LYS A 59 8.95 19.83 -14.76
C LYS A 59 10.23 19.02 -14.57
N HIS A 60 10.24 18.07 -13.63
CA HIS A 60 11.45 17.35 -13.25
C HIS A 60 11.75 16.14 -14.12
N TYR A 61 10.79 15.59 -14.88
CA TYR A 61 11.09 14.47 -15.80
C TYR A 61 12.23 14.75 -16.76
N LYS A 62 12.35 15.97 -17.29
CA LYS A 62 13.44 16.34 -18.22
C LYS A 62 14.83 16.28 -17.58
N LYS A 63 14.92 16.39 -16.26
CA LYS A 63 16.18 16.37 -15.50
C LYS A 63 16.45 15.02 -14.86
N ASP A 64 15.46 14.14 -14.85
CA ASP A 64 15.56 12.82 -14.26
C ASP A 64 16.28 11.86 -15.22
N PRO A 65 17.35 11.16 -14.80
CA PRO A 65 18.15 10.31 -15.69
C PRO A 65 17.39 9.14 -16.35
N THR A 66 16.31 8.68 -15.72
CA THR A 66 15.48 7.59 -16.22
C THR A 66 14.37 8.16 -17.09
N PHE A 67 13.61 9.12 -16.56
CA PHE A 67 12.42 9.63 -17.23
C PHE A 67 12.73 10.55 -18.40
N SER A 68 13.89 11.21 -18.44
CA SER A 68 14.30 11.98 -19.62
C SER A 68 14.39 11.09 -20.86
N LYS A 69 14.98 9.90 -20.72
CA LYS A 69 15.10 8.90 -21.80
C LYS A 69 13.74 8.34 -22.21
N VAL A 70 12.86 8.11 -21.24
CA VAL A 70 11.46 7.71 -21.51
C VAL A 70 10.73 8.77 -22.31
N LEU A 71 10.95 10.06 -22.02
CA LEU A 71 10.37 11.16 -22.80
C LEU A 71 10.98 11.29 -24.20
N GLU A 72 12.29 11.04 -24.34
CA GLU A 72 12.99 11.12 -25.64
C GLU A 72 12.56 10.00 -26.61
N ASN A 73 12.38 8.78 -26.11
CA ASN A 73 11.94 7.66 -26.93
C ASN A 73 10.93 6.74 -26.21
N PRO A 74 9.66 7.15 -26.07
CA PRO A 74 8.64 6.35 -25.38
C PRO A 74 8.46 4.95 -25.98
N ALA A 75 8.62 4.80 -27.30
CA ALA A 75 8.43 3.53 -28.00
C ALA A 75 9.48 2.47 -27.62
N ALA A 76 10.70 2.88 -27.25
CA ALA A 76 11.74 1.99 -26.74
C ALA A 76 11.51 1.55 -25.28
N HIS A 77 10.53 2.16 -24.60
CA HIS A 77 10.30 2.02 -23.17
C HIS A 77 8.86 1.57 -22.89
N SER A 78 8.45 0.43 -23.46
CA SER A 78 7.07 -0.09 -23.43
C SER A 78 6.50 -0.37 -22.03
N ALA A 79 7.36 -0.51 -21.01
CA ALA A 79 6.95 -0.61 -19.61
C ALA A 79 6.34 0.70 -19.06
N PHE A 80 6.52 1.81 -19.76
CA PHE A 80 6.02 3.12 -19.39
C PHE A 80 4.97 3.61 -20.37
N ARG A 81 3.98 4.35 -19.85
CA ARG A 81 2.95 5.02 -20.61
C ARG A 81 3.00 6.52 -20.32
N LEU A 82 3.06 7.32 -21.37
CA LEU A 82 2.95 8.77 -21.28
C LEU A 82 1.49 9.19 -21.48
N SER A 83 0.93 9.94 -20.53
CA SER A 83 -0.40 10.55 -20.63
C SER A 83 -0.36 11.94 -19.99
N ASP A 84 -0.82 12.97 -20.71
CA ASP A 84 -0.93 14.35 -20.19
C ASP A 84 0.37 14.90 -19.57
N GLY A 85 1.50 14.54 -20.19
CA GLY A 85 2.85 14.90 -19.75
C GLY A 85 3.31 14.16 -18.48
N LEU A 86 2.57 13.15 -18.02
CA LEU A 86 2.88 12.31 -16.87
C LEU A 86 3.26 10.90 -17.32
N ILE A 87 4.21 10.31 -16.62
CA ILE A 87 4.68 8.96 -16.90
C ILE A 87 4.05 8.01 -15.90
N TYR A 88 3.49 6.91 -16.41
CA TYR A 88 2.91 5.84 -15.63
C TYR A 88 3.60 4.52 -15.93
N THR A 89 3.59 3.61 -14.98
CA THR A 89 4.00 2.20 -15.18
C THR A 89 3.01 1.26 -14.50
N THR A 90 3.11 -0.03 -14.77
CA THR A 90 2.27 -1.05 -14.13
C THR A 90 3.00 -1.63 -12.92
N ASN A 91 2.41 -1.55 -11.74
CA ASN A 91 2.98 -2.12 -10.52
C ASN A 91 2.84 -3.66 -10.50
N ARG A 92 3.41 -4.32 -9.48
CA ARG A 92 3.34 -5.79 -9.30
C ARG A 92 1.90 -6.32 -9.13
N GLN A 93 0.94 -5.45 -8.81
CA GLN A 93 -0.47 -5.78 -8.65
C GLN A 93 -1.27 -5.55 -9.93
N GLY A 94 -0.63 -5.13 -11.04
CA GLY A 94 -1.30 -4.84 -12.30
C GLY A 94 -1.95 -3.46 -12.35
N GLU A 95 -1.72 -2.58 -11.36
CA GLU A 95 -2.31 -1.25 -11.31
C GLU A 95 -1.40 -0.21 -11.98
N SER A 96 -2.01 0.77 -12.66
CA SER A 96 -1.29 1.90 -13.25
C SER A 96 -0.90 2.92 -12.19
N VAL A 97 0.40 3.15 -12.01
CA VAL A 97 0.97 4.00 -10.96
C VAL A 97 1.77 5.16 -11.54
N LEU A 98 1.75 6.30 -10.86
CA LEU A 98 2.45 7.51 -11.30
C LEU A 98 3.95 7.40 -11.01
N CYS A 99 4.78 7.64 -12.02
CA CYS A 99 6.22 7.66 -11.86
C CYS A 99 6.67 9.02 -11.30
N LEU A 100 7.35 9.02 -10.16
CA LEU A 100 7.83 10.23 -9.50
C LEU A 100 9.31 10.48 -9.84
N PRO A 101 9.65 11.62 -10.48
CA PRO A 101 11.03 11.95 -10.78
C PRO A 101 11.81 12.41 -9.55
N ILE A 102 13.13 12.33 -9.65
CA ILE A 102 14.03 13.00 -8.72
C ILE A 102 13.86 14.51 -8.89
N GLY A 103 13.37 15.17 -7.85
CA GLY A 103 13.06 16.59 -7.91
C GLY A 103 12.44 17.12 -6.63
N LYS A 104 12.12 18.42 -6.64
CA LYS A 104 11.49 19.10 -5.51
C LYS A 104 10.20 19.78 -5.89
N VAL A 105 9.26 19.78 -4.94
CA VAL A 105 8.14 20.72 -4.88
C VAL A 105 8.42 21.66 -3.72
N ASP A 106 8.58 22.94 -4.04
CA ASP A 106 9.12 23.96 -3.13
C ASP A 106 10.45 23.54 -2.50
N GLN A 107 10.45 23.30 -1.18
CA GLN A 107 11.64 22.92 -0.41
C GLN A 107 11.75 21.41 -0.14
N ARG A 108 10.71 20.63 -0.46
CA ARG A 108 10.64 19.19 -0.17
C ARG A 108 10.84 18.37 -1.43
N THR A 109 11.38 17.17 -1.30
CA THR A 109 11.48 16.28 -2.46
C THR A 109 10.09 15.76 -2.84
N ILE A 110 9.86 15.50 -4.13
CA ILE A 110 8.59 14.95 -4.62
C ILE A 110 8.28 13.63 -3.90
N THR A 111 9.29 12.76 -3.75
CA THR A 111 9.19 11.49 -3.03
C THR A 111 8.86 11.68 -1.55
N GLN A 112 9.48 12.65 -0.88
CA GLN A 112 9.18 12.95 0.53
C GLN A 112 7.71 13.34 0.69
N VAL A 113 7.20 14.25 -0.16
CA VAL A 113 5.79 14.65 -0.11
C VAL A 113 4.85 13.45 -0.33
N ALA A 114 5.18 12.55 -1.27
CA ALA A 114 4.40 11.34 -1.51
C ALA A 114 4.42 10.37 -0.32
N ILE A 115 5.57 10.17 0.34
CA ILE A 115 5.70 9.33 1.53
C ILE A 115 4.98 9.95 2.73
N ASP A 116 5.12 11.25 2.96
CA ASP A 116 4.43 11.98 4.04
C ASP A 116 2.90 11.87 3.88
N LEU A 117 2.42 12.00 2.64
CA LEU A 117 1.02 11.84 2.30
C LEU A 117 0.53 10.41 2.52
N ALA A 118 1.33 9.42 2.13
CA ALA A 118 1.05 8.01 2.42
C ALA A 118 0.92 7.78 3.93
N HIS A 119 1.93 8.19 4.70
CA HIS A 119 2.02 8.01 6.14
C HIS A 119 0.84 8.64 6.89
N THR A 120 0.49 9.88 6.56
CA THR A 120 -0.65 10.58 7.18
C THR A 120 -2.00 9.99 6.75
N THR A 121 -2.11 9.48 5.52
CA THR A 121 -3.37 8.93 5.00
C THR A 121 -3.76 7.62 5.66
N ILE A 122 -2.80 6.73 5.92
CA ILE A 122 -3.09 5.45 6.61
C ILE A 122 -3.02 5.58 8.13
N GLY A 123 -2.68 6.75 8.70
CA GLY A 123 -2.71 6.95 10.14
C GLY A 123 -1.42 6.55 10.86
N HIS A 124 -0.28 6.99 10.34
CA HIS A 124 1.04 6.88 10.96
C HIS A 124 1.57 5.45 11.18
N PHE A 125 1.19 4.50 10.33
CA PHE A 125 1.78 3.17 10.36
C PHE A 125 3.29 3.19 10.17
N GLY A 126 3.96 2.13 10.65
CA GLY A 126 5.40 1.95 10.50
C GLY A 126 5.87 1.92 9.05
N THR A 127 7.20 2.00 8.87
CA THR A 127 7.88 2.18 7.58
C THR A 127 7.47 1.18 6.51
N GLN A 128 7.34 -0.11 6.86
CA GLN A 128 6.96 -1.15 5.90
C GLN A 128 5.57 -0.89 5.31
N LYS A 129 4.55 -0.74 6.16
CA LYS A 129 3.16 -0.52 5.75
C LYS A 129 3.02 0.78 4.96
N THR A 130 3.68 1.85 5.40
CA THR A 130 3.70 3.13 4.67
C THR A 130 4.31 2.97 3.28
N SER A 131 5.44 2.27 3.16
CA SER A 131 6.11 2.09 1.88
C SER A 131 5.33 1.18 0.92
N GLU A 132 4.73 0.11 1.43
CA GLU A 132 3.86 -0.78 0.65
C GLU A 132 2.63 -0.03 0.12
N TYR A 133 2.02 0.81 0.97
CA TYR A 133 0.89 1.64 0.58
C TYR A 133 1.28 2.71 -0.46
N ALA A 134 2.43 3.37 -0.31
CA ALA A 134 2.92 4.35 -1.28
C ALA A 134 3.19 3.72 -2.66
N ARG A 135 3.82 2.54 -2.70
CA ARG A 135 4.13 1.79 -3.94
C ARG A 135 2.89 1.29 -4.69
N ARG A 136 1.72 1.35 -4.07
CA ARG A 136 0.44 1.09 -4.74
C ARG A 136 0.06 2.21 -5.71
N TRP A 137 0.50 3.43 -5.44
CA TRP A 137 0.08 4.62 -6.20
C TRP A 137 1.21 5.25 -7.01
N PHE A 138 2.45 5.03 -6.58
CA PHE A 138 3.64 5.67 -7.12
C PHE A 138 4.75 4.67 -7.42
N TRP A 139 5.64 5.05 -8.35
CA TRP A 139 6.86 4.33 -8.69
C TRP A 139 8.05 5.30 -8.76
N TRP A 140 9.18 4.95 -8.15
CA TRP A 140 10.42 5.71 -8.19
C TRP A 140 11.61 4.80 -7.84
#